data_AF-A0A933M6E3-F1
#
_entry.id   AF-A0A933M6E3-F1
#
_cell.length_a   1.000
_cell.length_b   1.000
_cell.length_c   1.000
_cell.angle_alpha   90.00
_cell.angle_beta   90.00
_cell.angle_gamma   90.00
#
_symmetry.space_group_name_H-M   'P 1'
#
loop_
_entity.id
_entity.type
_entity.pdbx_description
1 polymer ?
#
loop_
_entity_poly.entity_id
_entity_poly.type
_entity_poly.pdbx_seq_one_letter_code
_entity_poly.pdbx_strand_id
1 'polypeptide(L)'
;MAEEKKGLSQKERMKKPRNHMPLNKAEERVHNWDEVPMGFALEQAMDEAGRCIQCKKPECVEGCPVGIDIPAFIKLVEEGDVAAAAKKIREKNFLPAACGRVCPQDKQCEAVCVVGKKNSPVGIGNLERFVADYERQHHLDRMPAIPPSTGKRVAVVGSGPSGLTCAYELRVRGHEVTVFEAFHRGGGVMVYGIPRFRLPLEIIDEDLKLLEEMGVEFVYNMIIGKILTIDDLMEKEGFDAVFIGTGAGLPKMLGIKGENLNGIYSANEYLTRIYLMHANQFPEYPTPIFQGNKMAVIGAGNTAMDVLRTGKRLGADVTCFYRRSRDEAPARTEELEHAEQEFINFKWLSSPVEFIGDENNFVKAIKCEKMVLSEPDESGRRKPVATGEYFVDEIDTVVFSLGCDVNPIIPSVTPDLRVNKWGIIMVDQQTCHTSKKGVFAGGDAITGGSTVILAMGQAKNAAAHIHEYLTDSFNYELNIPTDPNASGVQWEGRFSKGKR
;
A
#
# COMPACT_ATOMS: atom_id res chain seq x y z
N MET A 1 50.04 13.25 0.59
CA MET A 1 48.94 14.00 -0.05
C MET A 1 48.04 12.98 -0.69
N ALA A 2 46.88 12.69 -0.08
CA ALA A 2 45.91 11.79 -0.69
C ALA A 2 45.36 12.48 -1.93
N GLU A 3 45.51 11.87 -3.10
CA GLU A 3 44.78 12.30 -4.30
C GLU A 3 43.29 12.23 -3.97
N GLU A 4 42.62 13.39 -3.89
CA GLU A 4 41.16 13.44 -3.89
C GLU A 4 40.71 12.74 -5.17
N LYS A 5 40.17 11.53 -5.04
CA LYS A 5 39.49 10.83 -6.15
C LYS A 5 38.41 11.77 -6.66
N LYS A 6 38.67 12.41 -7.81
CA LYS A 6 37.72 13.30 -8.45
C LYS A 6 36.49 12.46 -8.82
N GLY A 7 35.39 12.65 -8.09
CA GLY A 7 34.15 11.92 -8.31
C GLY A 7 33.62 12.09 -9.74
N LEU A 8 32.74 11.19 -10.17
CA LEU A 8 32.16 11.22 -11.51
C LEU A 8 31.41 12.54 -11.76
N SER A 9 31.66 13.16 -12.91
CA SER A 9 30.88 14.30 -13.38
C SER A 9 29.43 13.90 -13.65
N GLN A 10 28.48 14.85 -13.61
CA GLN A 10 27.07 14.56 -13.92
C GLN A 10 26.90 13.89 -15.29
N LYS A 11 27.71 14.27 -16.29
CA LYS A 11 27.68 13.68 -17.63
C LYS A 11 28.10 12.21 -17.62
N GLU A 12 29.06 11.84 -16.79
CA GLU A 12 29.50 10.44 -16.62
C GLU A 12 28.44 9.63 -15.87
N ARG A 13 27.90 10.19 -14.78
CA ARG A 13 26.81 9.56 -14.00
C ARG A 13 25.58 9.26 -14.86
N MET A 14 25.16 10.21 -15.71
CA MET A 14 24.02 10.00 -16.61
C MET A 14 24.22 8.88 -17.63
N LYS A 15 25.47 8.52 -17.97
CA LYS A 15 25.78 7.45 -18.93
C LYS A 15 25.77 6.06 -18.29
N LYS A 16 25.79 5.95 -16.96
CA LYS A 16 25.81 4.67 -16.27
C LYS A 16 24.46 3.94 -16.46
N PRO A 17 24.47 2.68 -16.89
CA PRO A 17 23.25 1.87 -16.99
C PRO A 17 22.65 1.66 -15.59
N ARG A 18 21.34 1.40 -15.53
CA ARG A 18 20.66 1.04 -14.27
C ARG A 18 21.09 -0.36 -13.85
N ASN A 19 21.40 -0.53 -12.57
CA ASN A 19 21.56 -1.86 -11.98
C ASN A 19 20.18 -2.49 -11.82
N HIS A 20 20.01 -3.66 -12.43
CA HIS A 20 18.79 -4.44 -12.29
C HIS A 20 18.82 -5.20 -10.96
N MET A 21 17.67 -5.19 -10.26
CA MET A 21 17.49 -5.96 -9.03
C MET A 21 17.64 -7.44 -9.37
N PRO A 22 18.54 -8.18 -8.70
CA PRO A 22 18.63 -9.61 -8.93
C PRO A 22 17.35 -10.29 -8.44
N LEU A 23 16.82 -11.22 -9.24
CA LEU A 23 15.57 -11.93 -8.97
C LEU A 23 15.84 -13.42 -8.83
N ASN A 24 15.04 -14.10 -7.99
CA ASN A 24 14.90 -15.54 -8.08
C ASN A 24 14.37 -15.95 -9.47
N LYS A 25 14.86 -17.07 -10.00
CA LYS A 25 14.44 -17.57 -11.32
C LYS A 25 12.95 -17.88 -11.33
N ALA A 26 12.29 -17.61 -12.45
CA ALA A 26 10.85 -17.77 -12.56
C ALA A 26 10.41 -19.22 -12.34
N GLU A 27 11.14 -20.19 -12.92
CA GLU A 27 10.85 -21.62 -12.84
C GLU A 27 10.99 -22.16 -11.41
N GLU A 28 11.83 -21.53 -10.58
CA GLU A 28 12.06 -21.93 -9.19
C GLU A 28 11.06 -21.21 -8.26
N ARG A 29 10.87 -19.89 -8.42
CA ARG A 29 10.08 -19.04 -7.52
C ARG A 29 8.57 -19.26 -7.57
N VAL A 30 8.07 -19.89 -8.64
CA VAL A 30 6.64 -20.29 -8.72
C VAL A 30 6.32 -21.45 -7.79
N HIS A 31 7.32 -22.14 -7.24
CA HIS A 31 7.16 -23.30 -6.35
C HIS A 31 7.53 -23.02 -4.89
N ASN A 32 7.87 -21.76 -4.55
CA ASN A 32 8.21 -21.37 -3.19
C ASN A 32 7.60 -20.01 -2.82
N TRP A 33 7.79 -19.62 -1.56
CA TRP A 33 7.25 -18.39 -0.97
C TRP A 33 8.34 -17.36 -0.66
N ASP A 34 9.55 -17.59 -1.17
CA ASP A 34 10.70 -16.72 -0.93
C ASP A 34 10.48 -15.36 -1.60
N GLU A 35 11.11 -14.33 -1.04
CA GLU A 35 11.07 -12.99 -1.62
C GLU A 35 11.60 -13.01 -3.06
N VAL A 36 10.83 -12.52 -4.04
CA VAL A 36 11.21 -12.61 -5.45
C VAL A 36 12.43 -11.75 -5.79
N PRO A 37 12.44 -10.44 -5.49
CA PRO A 37 13.65 -9.66 -5.63
C PRO A 37 14.57 -9.90 -4.44
N MET A 38 15.87 -10.16 -4.69
CA MET A 38 16.84 -10.61 -3.69
C MET A 38 17.56 -9.47 -2.95
N GLY A 39 17.37 -8.22 -3.38
CA GLY A 39 18.10 -7.07 -2.84
C GLY A 39 19.45 -6.83 -3.52
N PHE A 40 20.02 -5.65 -3.33
CA PHE A 40 21.36 -5.34 -3.83
C PHE A 40 22.45 -5.82 -2.88
N ALA A 41 23.58 -6.27 -3.43
CA ALA A 41 24.84 -6.26 -2.70
C ALA A 41 25.37 -4.82 -2.53
N LEU A 42 26.24 -4.60 -1.54
CA LEU A 42 26.80 -3.27 -1.26
C LEU A 42 27.42 -2.60 -2.50
N GLU A 43 28.24 -3.34 -3.26
CA GLU A 43 28.89 -2.82 -4.46
C GLU A 43 27.87 -2.40 -5.54
N GLN A 44 26.79 -3.18 -5.72
CA GLN A 44 25.72 -2.85 -6.66
C GLN A 44 24.93 -1.62 -6.21
N ALA A 45 24.66 -1.50 -4.90
CA ALA A 45 23.98 -0.34 -4.34
C ALA A 45 24.83 0.93 -4.48
N MET A 46 26.14 0.85 -4.22
CA MET A 46 27.08 1.96 -4.43
C MET A 46 27.17 2.35 -5.91
N ASP A 47 27.21 1.38 -6.82
CA ASP A 47 27.25 1.65 -8.26
C ASP A 47 25.96 2.31 -8.77
N GLU A 48 24.79 1.85 -8.31
CA GLU A 48 23.49 2.47 -8.60
C GLU A 48 23.38 3.86 -7.99
N ALA A 49 23.84 4.06 -6.76
CA ALA A 49 23.89 5.36 -6.11
C ALA A 49 24.75 6.37 -6.90
N GLY A 50 25.84 5.89 -7.51
CA GLY A 50 26.70 6.66 -8.40
C GLY A 50 25.99 7.19 -9.67
N ARG A 51 24.77 6.78 -9.97
CA ARG A 51 23.96 7.33 -11.08
C ARG A 51 23.24 8.62 -10.71
N CYS A 52 23.01 8.88 -9.41
CA CYS A 52 22.37 10.10 -8.95
C CYS A 52 23.24 11.32 -9.27
N ILE A 53 22.67 12.30 -9.96
CA ILE A 53 23.39 13.50 -10.40
C ILE A 53 23.42 14.63 -9.36
N GLN A 54 22.89 14.40 -8.15
CA GLN A 54 22.81 15.38 -7.08
C GLN A 54 22.17 16.70 -7.56
N CYS A 55 20.92 16.61 -8.03
CA CYS A 55 20.16 17.73 -8.57
C CYS A 55 20.08 18.89 -7.56
N LYS A 56 20.33 20.13 -8.02
CA LYS A 56 20.13 21.34 -7.20
C LYS A 56 18.67 21.52 -6.77
N LYS A 57 17.73 21.13 -7.62
CA LYS A 57 16.29 21.08 -7.35
C LYS A 57 15.83 19.63 -7.49
N PRO A 58 15.81 18.86 -6.40
CA PRO A 58 15.52 17.43 -6.48
C PRO A 58 14.01 17.18 -6.54
N GLU A 59 13.45 17.16 -7.76
CA GLU A 59 12.04 16.83 -8.01
C GLU A 59 11.64 15.49 -7.36
N CYS A 60 12.58 14.56 -7.19
CA CYS A 60 12.33 13.27 -6.51
C CYS A 60 11.90 13.40 -5.05
N VAL A 61 12.37 14.42 -4.31
CA VAL A 61 11.95 14.70 -2.93
C VAL A 61 10.49 15.14 -2.92
N GLU A 62 10.12 16.02 -3.85
CA GLU A 62 8.72 16.40 -4.09
C GLU A 62 7.91 15.29 -4.73
N GLY A 63 8.52 14.25 -5.30
CA GLY A 63 7.82 13.07 -5.80
C GLY A 63 7.53 12.02 -4.72
N CYS A 64 8.10 12.18 -3.52
CA CYS A 64 7.93 11.26 -2.39
C CYS A 64 6.86 11.80 -1.42
N PRO A 65 5.76 11.07 -1.17
CA PRO A 65 4.67 11.58 -0.32
C PRO A 65 5.04 11.90 1.14
N VAL A 66 6.11 11.29 1.68
CA VAL A 66 6.64 11.59 3.02
C VAL A 66 7.86 12.52 2.99
N GLY A 67 8.32 12.91 1.78
CA GLY A 67 9.39 13.89 1.59
C GLY A 67 10.77 13.43 2.05
N ILE A 68 11.17 12.19 1.73
CA ILE A 68 12.53 11.68 2.00
C ILE A 68 13.56 12.57 1.29
N ASP A 69 14.65 12.92 1.98
CA ASP A 69 15.81 13.57 1.37
C ASP A 69 16.63 12.58 0.53
N ILE A 70 16.09 12.28 -0.66
CA ILE A 70 16.62 11.27 -1.57
C ILE A 70 18.07 11.53 -1.99
N PRO A 71 18.47 12.75 -2.43
CA PRO A 71 19.85 13.01 -2.79
C PRO A 71 20.82 12.76 -1.62
N ALA A 72 20.43 13.14 -0.39
CA ALA A 72 21.29 13.00 0.78
C ALA A 72 21.53 11.54 1.14
N PHE A 73 20.49 10.70 1.25
CA PHE A 73 20.72 9.30 1.61
C PHE A 73 21.47 8.55 0.49
N ILE A 74 21.18 8.85 -0.79
CA ILE A 74 21.88 8.22 -1.91
C ILE A 74 23.37 8.60 -1.90
N LYS A 75 23.70 9.85 -1.54
CA LYS A 75 25.10 10.27 -1.41
C LYS A 75 25.82 9.46 -0.33
N LEU A 76 25.17 9.23 0.81
CA LEU A 76 25.72 8.42 1.89
C LEU A 76 25.93 6.96 1.46
N VAL A 77 24.99 6.39 0.68
CA VAL A 77 25.18 5.06 0.07
C VAL A 77 26.37 5.04 -0.90
N GLU A 78 26.51 6.05 -1.76
CA GLU A 78 27.65 6.16 -2.69
C GLU A 78 29.00 6.22 -1.94
N GLU A 79 29.02 6.87 -0.77
CA GLU A 79 30.19 6.98 0.12
C GLU A 79 30.44 5.71 0.96
N GLY A 80 29.50 4.75 0.94
CA GLY A 80 29.57 3.50 1.70
C GLY A 80 29.08 3.61 3.16
N ASP A 81 28.58 4.78 3.58
CA ASP A 81 28.03 5.01 4.92
C ASP A 81 26.54 4.67 4.97
N VAL A 82 26.24 3.36 4.91
CA VAL A 82 24.87 2.85 4.88
C VAL A 82 24.12 3.12 6.19
N ALA A 83 24.83 3.15 7.32
CA ALA A 83 24.24 3.46 8.62
C ALA A 83 23.74 4.91 8.69
N ALA A 84 24.53 5.87 8.22
CA ALA A 84 24.07 7.26 8.12
C ALA A 84 22.94 7.41 7.11
N ALA A 85 22.95 6.67 6.00
CA ALA A 85 21.86 6.65 5.03
C ALA A 85 20.54 6.17 5.68
N ALA A 86 20.59 5.12 6.51
CA ALA A 86 19.42 4.60 7.22
C ALA A 86 18.81 5.66 8.16
N LYS A 87 19.66 6.30 8.97
CA LYS A 87 19.24 7.42 9.83
C LYS A 87 18.61 8.56 9.02
N LYS A 88 19.19 8.90 7.87
CA LYS A 88 18.67 9.95 6.98
C LYS A 88 17.28 9.63 6.44
N ILE A 89 17.00 8.37 6.08
CA ILE A 89 15.67 7.94 5.64
C ILE A 89 14.66 8.02 6.80
N ARG A 90 15.04 7.56 8.00
CA ARG A 90 14.17 7.54 9.19
C ARG A 90 13.72 8.92 9.69
N GLU A 91 14.42 9.99 9.32
CA GLU A 91 13.95 11.37 9.58
C GLU A 91 12.56 11.63 8.95
N LYS A 92 12.22 10.91 7.88
CA LYS A 92 11.02 11.15 7.07
C LYS A 92 10.11 9.93 6.96
N ASN A 93 10.67 8.72 6.90
CA ASN A 93 9.94 7.48 6.66
C ASN A 93 10.09 6.49 7.83
N PHE A 94 8.96 6.12 8.44
CA PHE A 94 8.92 5.12 9.53
C PHE A 94 9.02 3.68 9.01
N LEU A 95 8.53 3.39 7.79
CA LEU A 95 8.43 2.04 7.21
C LEU A 95 9.32 1.87 5.97
N PRO A 96 10.62 2.22 6.00
CA PRO A 96 11.43 2.24 4.78
C PRO A 96 11.60 0.85 4.15
N ALA A 97 11.68 -0.21 4.94
CA ALA A 97 11.80 -1.58 4.46
C ALA A 97 10.56 -2.03 3.67
N ALA A 98 9.36 -1.61 4.10
CA ALA A 98 8.12 -1.87 3.36
C ALA A 98 8.02 -0.96 2.12
N CYS A 99 8.30 0.35 2.28
CA CYS A 99 8.18 1.32 1.20
C CYS A 99 9.11 1.04 0.02
N GLY A 100 10.38 0.68 0.29
CA GLY A 100 11.33 0.29 -0.75
C GLY A 100 10.87 -0.90 -1.58
N ARG A 101 10.00 -1.76 -1.03
CA ARG A 101 9.44 -2.96 -1.71
C ARG A 101 8.15 -2.67 -2.46
N VAL A 102 7.23 -1.89 -1.89
CA VAL A 102 5.84 -1.85 -2.37
C VAL A 102 5.41 -0.51 -2.98
N CYS A 103 6.21 0.54 -2.85
CA CYS A 103 5.92 1.81 -3.52
C CYS A 103 5.86 1.62 -5.06
N PRO A 104 4.92 2.25 -5.77
CA PRO A 104 4.97 2.33 -7.22
C PRO A 104 5.90 3.48 -7.63
N GLN A 105 7.22 3.24 -7.57
CA GLN A 105 8.21 4.29 -7.81
C GLN A 105 8.10 4.89 -9.23
N ASP A 106 7.66 4.08 -10.19
CA ASP A 106 7.33 4.44 -11.58
C ASP A 106 6.21 5.49 -11.70
N LYS A 107 5.46 5.74 -10.61
CA LYS A 107 4.40 6.75 -10.51
C LYS A 107 4.71 7.80 -9.44
N GLN A 108 5.92 7.80 -8.86
CA GLN A 108 6.33 8.62 -7.72
C GLN A 108 7.75 9.18 -7.90
N CYS A 109 8.66 8.92 -6.96
CA CYS A 109 10.00 9.50 -6.91
C CYS A 109 10.86 9.20 -8.15
N GLU A 110 10.73 8.01 -8.75
CA GLU A 110 11.46 7.64 -9.96
C GLU A 110 10.83 8.25 -11.23
N ALA A 111 9.51 8.45 -11.24
CA ALA A 111 8.78 9.07 -12.36
C ALA A 111 9.25 10.51 -12.65
N VAL A 112 9.66 11.24 -11.61
CA VAL A 112 10.14 12.63 -11.69
C VAL A 112 11.67 12.74 -11.69
N CYS A 113 12.39 11.62 -11.70
CA CYS A 113 13.85 11.63 -11.70
C CYS A 113 14.41 12.26 -12.99
N VAL A 114 15.29 13.25 -12.87
CA VAL A 114 15.90 13.94 -14.03
C VAL A 114 16.70 12.98 -14.92
N VAL A 115 17.34 11.94 -14.34
CA VAL A 115 18.04 10.90 -15.10
C VAL A 115 17.05 10.12 -15.98
N GLY A 116 15.83 9.89 -15.47
CA GLY A 116 14.69 9.27 -16.13
C GLY A 116 14.27 9.92 -17.46
N LYS A 117 14.58 11.22 -17.64
CA LYS A 117 14.22 11.97 -18.87
C LYS A 117 15.06 11.57 -20.08
N LYS A 118 16.23 10.95 -19.89
CA LYS A 118 17.15 10.54 -20.98
C LYS A 118 17.54 9.06 -20.94
N ASN A 119 17.47 8.44 -19.77
CA ASN A 119 17.81 7.03 -19.51
C ASN A 119 16.82 6.48 -18.48
N SER A 120 17.00 5.24 -18.02
CA SER A 120 16.24 4.73 -16.88
C SER A 120 16.49 5.59 -15.63
N PRO A 121 15.47 5.86 -14.79
CA PRO A 121 15.66 6.63 -13.56
C PRO A 121 16.60 5.89 -12.59
N VAL A 122 17.12 6.62 -11.61
CA VAL A 122 17.88 6.03 -10.49
C VAL A 122 16.94 5.08 -9.74
N GLY A 123 17.40 3.88 -9.37
CA GLY A 123 16.65 2.88 -8.62
C GLY A 123 16.48 3.26 -7.15
N ILE A 124 15.76 4.37 -6.89
CA ILE A 124 15.55 4.96 -5.57
C ILE A 124 14.91 3.94 -4.62
N GLY A 125 13.87 3.23 -5.08
CA GLY A 125 13.19 2.22 -4.25
C GLY A 125 14.11 1.06 -3.86
N ASN A 126 14.94 0.62 -4.80
CA ASN A 126 15.92 -0.44 -4.57
C ASN A 126 17.01 -0.01 -3.57
N LEU A 127 17.44 1.25 -3.63
CA LEU A 127 18.41 1.81 -2.68
C LEU A 127 17.77 2.00 -1.29
N GLU A 128 16.53 2.48 -1.20
CA GLU A 128 15.78 2.57 0.06
C GLU A 128 15.64 1.19 0.70
N ARG A 129 15.25 0.18 -0.08
CA ARG A 129 15.19 -1.22 0.37
C ARG A 129 16.55 -1.70 0.87
N PHE A 130 17.62 -1.51 0.09
CA PHE A 130 18.97 -1.93 0.47
C PHE A 130 19.40 -1.33 1.82
N VAL A 131 19.20 -0.02 1.99
CA VAL A 131 19.55 0.69 3.23
C VAL A 131 18.73 0.15 4.41
N ALA A 132 17.43 -0.05 4.24
CA ALA A 132 16.56 -0.57 5.29
C ALA A 132 16.87 -2.03 5.65
N ASP A 133 17.20 -2.87 4.66
CA ASP A 133 17.61 -4.25 4.91
C ASP A 133 18.97 -4.30 5.63
N TYR A 134 19.91 -3.43 5.26
CA TYR A 134 21.20 -3.30 5.96
C TYR A 134 21.00 -2.91 7.43
N GLU A 135 20.15 -1.92 7.70
CA GLU A 135 19.80 -1.47 9.05
C GLU A 135 19.27 -2.61 9.92
N ARG A 136 18.36 -3.42 9.38
CA ARG A 136 17.77 -4.58 10.06
C ARG A 136 18.80 -5.68 10.32
N GLN A 137 19.56 -6.06 9.30
CA GLN A 137 20.54 -7.16 9.36
C GLN A 137 21.74 -6.87 10.26
N HIS A 138 22.11 -5.59 10.41
CA HIS A 138 23.20 -5.14 11.29
C HIS A 138 22.69 -4.69 12.67
N HIS A 139 21.39 -4.82 12.95
CA HIS A 139 20.75 -4.43 14.21
C HIS A 139 21.12 -3.00 14.64
N LEU A 140 21.11 -2.06 13.68
CA LEU A 140 21.38 -0.66 13.98
C LEU A 140 20.28 -0.11 14.90
N ASP A 141 20.63 0.85 15.74
CA ASP A 141 19.65 1.51 16.61
C ASP A 141 18.65 2.33 15.78
N ARG A 142 17.37 2.00 15.97
CA ARG A 142 16.23 2.62 15.27
C ARG A 142 15.43 3.54 16.19
N MET A 143 15.74 3.57 17.48
CA MET A 143 14.95 4.30 18.48
C MET A 143 15.12 5.81 18.27
N PRO A 144 14.03 6.55 17.98
CA PRO A 144 14.12 8.01 17.91
C PRO A 144 14.25 8.62 19.31
N ALA A 145 14.65 9.89 19.37
CA ALA A 145 14.52 10.66 20.60
C ALA A 145 13.02 10.87 20.91
N ILE A 146 12.58 10.45 22.09
CA ILE A 146 11.22 10.65 22.57
C ILE A 146 11.27 11.75 23.64
N PRO A 147 10.56 12.88 23.45
CA PRO A 147 10.52 13.95 24.45
C PRO A 147 9.68 13.51 25.68
N PRO A 148 9.75 14.26 26.80
CA PRO A 148 8.89 14.02 27.96
C PRO A 148 7.41 13.97 27.59
N SER A 149 6.62 13.22 28.38
CA SER A 149 5.17 13.10 28.14
C SER A 149 4.52 14.49 28.15
N THR A 150 3.67 14.73 27.16
CA THR A 150 2.79 15.90 27.08
C THR A 150 1.58 15.79 28.01
N GLY A 151 1.34 14.61 28.58
CA GLY A 151 0.13 14.28 29.34
C GLY A 151 -1.14 14.14 28.49
N LYS A 152 -1.00 14.12 27.15
CA LYS A 152 -2.10 14.00 26.20
C LYS A 152 -2.15 12.59 25.60
N ARG A 153 -3.36 12.03 25.50
CA ARG A 153 -3.63 10.66 25.03
C ARG A 153 -4.35 10.67 23.69
N VAL A 154 -3.88 9.87 22.74
CA VAL A 154 -4.47 9.77 21.40
C VAL A 154 -4.83 8.32 21.08
N ALA A 155 -6.07 8.10 20.64
CA ALA A 155 -6.51 6.82 20.11
C ALA A 155 -6.27 6.76 18.60
N VAL A 156 -5.60 5.72 18.13
CA VAL A 156 -5.40 5.44 16.71
C VAL A 156 -6.24 4.22 16.32
N VAL A 157 -7.20 4.39 15.43
CA VAL A 157 -8.12 3.33 15.01
C VAL A 157 -7.65 2.72 13.68
N GLY A 158 -7.15 1.49 13.74
CA GLY A 158 -6.56 0.74 12.65
C GLY A 158 -5.02 0.73 12.70
N SER A 159 -4.42 -0.46 12.56
CA SER A 159 -2.96 -0.67 12.61
C SER A 159 -2.31 -0.83 11.24
N GLY A 160 -2.95 -0.35 10.17
CA GLY A 160 -2.34 -0.28 8.84
C GLY A 160 -1.21 0.77 8.75
N PRO A 161 -0.58 0.94 7.58
CA PRO A 161 0.53 1.89 7.41
C PRO A 161 0.24 3.31 7.93
N SER A 162 -0.99 3.79 7.72
CA SER A 162 -1.44 5.11 8.19
C SER A 162 -1.46 5.19 9.71
N GLY A 163 -2.07 4.21 10.39
CA GLY A 163 -2.16 4.18 11.85
C GLY A 163 -0.79 4.01 12.51
N LEU A 164 0.05 3.10 12.01
CA LEU A 164 1.41 2.91 12.54
C LEU A 164 2.26 4.18 12.39
N THR A 165 2.16 4.86 11.24
CA THR A 165 2.86 6.14 11.02
C THR A 165 2.33 7.24 11.93
N CYS A 166 1.01 7.33 12.12
CA CYS A 166 0.41 8.30 13.02
C CYS A 166 0.89 8.07 14.46
N ALA A 167 0.90 6.81 14.91
CA ALA A 167 1.39 6.43 16.23
C ALA A 167 2.87 6.80 16.41
N TYR A 168 3.73 6.46 15.45
CA TYR A 168 5.14 6.86 15.46
C TYR A 168 5.30 8.39 15.59
N GLU A 169 4.62 9.14 14.73
CA GLU A 169 4.71 10.59 14.67
C GLU A 169 4.19 11.25 15.97
N LEU A 170 3.14 10.73 16.58
CA LEU A 170 2.63 11.22 17.86
C LEU A 170 3.57 10.90 19.03
N ARG A 171 4.19 9.72 19.03
CA ARG A 171 5.18 9.33 20.05
C ARG A 171 6.44 10.19 20.00
N VAL A 172 6.97 10.49 18.82
CA VAL A 172 8.12 11.42 18.69
C VAL A 172 7.79 12.87 19.09
N ARG A 173 6.52 13.18 19.32
CA ARG A 173 6.03 14.46 19.87
C ARG A 173 5.64 14.37 21.35
N GLY A 174 5.83 13.21 22.00
CA GLY A 174 5.60 13.03 23.43
C GLY A 174 4.15 12.74 23.84
N HIS A 175 3.26 12.41 22.89
CA HIS A 175 1.88 12.01 23.22
C HIS A 175 1.79 10.54 23.57
N GLU A 176 0.93 10.16 24.50
CA GLU A 176 0.61 8.76 24.77
C GLU A 176 -0.34 8.23 23.68
N VAL A 177 -0.09 7.04 23.17
CA VAL A 177 -0.80 6.50 22.02
C VAL A 177 -1.25 5.06 22.28
N THR A 178 -2.53 4.81 22.04
CA THR A 178 -3.12 3.46 22.00
C THR A 178 -3.67 3.20 20.60
N VAL A 179 -3.24 2.11 19.97
CA VAL A 179 -3.70 1.66 18.65
C VAL A 179 -4.73 0.55 18.83
N PHE A 180 -5.93 0.75 18.29
CA PHE A 180 -7.02 -0.22 18.30
C PHE A 180 -7.09 -0.92 16.94
N GLU A 181 -7.00 -2.25 16.94
CA GLU A 181 -7.00 -3.07 15.73
C GLU A 181 -8.11 -4.12 15.78
N ALA A 182 -8.87 -4.24 14.69
CA ALA A 182 -9.99 -5.16 14.58
C ALA A 182 -9.52 -6.62 14.49
N PHE A 183 -8.40 -6.88 13.80
CA PHE A 183 -7.82 -8.21 13.72
C PHE A 183 -7.03 -8.57 14.99
N HIS A 184 -6.68 -9.85 15.09
CA HIS A 184 -5.83 -10.39 16.15
C HIS A 184 -4.34 -10.06 15.96
N ARG A 185 -3.99 -9.28 14.92
CA ARG A 185 -2.62 -8.95 14.55
C ARG A 185 -2.54 -7.59 13.86
N GLY A 186 -1.47 -6.84 14.14
CA GLY A 186 -1.22 -5.51 13.58
C GLY A 186 -0.61 -5.52 12.18
N GLY A 187 -0.74 -4.40 11.46
CA GLY A 187 -0.06 -4.16 10.17
C GLY A 187 -1.00 -3.99 8.96
N GLY A 188 -2.30 -4.25 9.13
CA GLY A 188 -3.31 -4.07 8.08
C GLY A 188 -2.97 -4.83 6.80
N VAL A 189 -3.10 -4.17 5.64
CA VAL A 189 -2.88 -4.79 4.32
C VAL A 189 -1.48 -5.39 4.14
N MET A 190 -0.48 -4.92 4.88
CA MET A 190 0.89 -5.48 4.85
C MET A 190 0.93 -6.91 5.41
N VAL A 191 -0.04 -7.26 6.26
CA VAL A 191 -0.17 -8.60 6.84
C VAL A 191 -1.23 -9.42 6.13
N TYR A 192 -2.46 -8.96 5.95
CA TYR A 192 -3.49 -9.82 5.37
C TYR A 192 -3.54 -9.81 3.82
N GLY A 193 -2.88 -8.85 3.17
CA GLY A 193 -3.04 -8.60 1.73
C GLY A 193 -1.77 -8.85 0.93
N ILE A 194 -0.69 -8.13 1.25
CA ILE A 194 0.55 -8.16 0.47
C ILE A 194 1.28 -9.50 0.70
N PRO A 195 1.58 -10.26 -0.37
CA PRO A 195 2.29 -11.53 -0.28
C PRO A 195 3.66 -11.49 0.39
N ARG A 196 4.03 -12.59 1.05
CA ARG A 196 5.37 -12.79 1.66
C ARG A 196 6.50 -12.76 0.65
N PHE A 197 6.25 -13.26 -0.56
CA PHE A 197 7.21 -13.18 -1.66
C PHE A 197 7.45 -11.75 -2.21
N ARG A 198 6.74 -10.74 -1.66
CA ARG A 198 6.94 -9.31 -1.93
C ARG A 198 7.29 -8.51 -0.68
N LEU A 199 6.70 -8.86 0.46
CA LEU A 199 6.86 -8.20 1.75
C LEU A 199 6.93 -9.25 2.86
N PRO A 200 8.15 -9.64 3.28
CA PRO A 200 8.38 -10.53 4.40
C PRO A 200 7.67 -10.05 5.68
N LEU A 201 7.15 -10.99 6.47
CA LEU A 201 6.31 -10.67 7.62
C LEU A 201 7.14 -10.06 8.77
N GLU A 202 8.38 -10.50 8.89
CA GLU A 202 9.32 -10.13 9.95
C GLU A 202 9.63 -8.63 9.92
N ILE A 203 9.60 -8.02 8.73
CA ILE A 203 9.73 -6.56 8.57
C ILE A 203 8.63 -5.85 9.36
N ILE A 204 7.39 -6.35 9.28
CA ILE A 204 6.25 -5.74 9.94
C ILE A 204 6.29 -6.00 11.45
N ASP A 205 6.69 -7.19 11.87
CA ASP A 205 6.88 -7.50 13.30
C ASP A 205 7.92 -6.59 13.95
N GLU A 206 9.04 -6.31 13.26
CA GLU A 206 10.08 -5.43 13.78
C GLU A 206 9.63 -3.98 13.88
N ASP A 207 8.79 -3.50 12.97
CA ASP A 207 8.22 -2.14 13.02
C ASP A 207 7.15 -2.02 14.12
N LEU A 208 6.32 -3.05 14.32
CA LEU A 208 5.37 -3.11 15.45
C LEU A 208 6.10 -3.12 16.79
N LYS A 209 7.14 -3.97 16.91
CA LYS A 209 7.97 -4.05 18.12
C LYS A 209 8.65 -2.71 18.44
N LEU A 210 9.13 -1.98 17.42
CA LEU A 210 9.68 -0.64 17.62
C LEU A 210 8.64 0.31 18.23
N LEU A 211 7.38 0.27 17.78
CA LEU A 211 6.32 1.09 18.37
C LEU A 211 6.00 0.70 19.81
N GLU A 212 5.98 -0.60 20.12
CA GLU A 212 5.81 -1.09 21.49
C GLU A 212 6.97 -0.60 22.39
N GLU A 213 8.21 -0.69 21.92
CA GLU A 213 9.40 -0.16 22.61
C GLU A 213 9.35 1.36 22.79
N MET A 214 8.72 2.08 21.85
CA MET A 214 8.44 3.51 21.98
C MET A 214 7.29 3.83 22.97
N GLY A 215 6.61 2.81 23.51
CA GLY A 215 5.51 2.95 24.47
C GLY A 215 4.13 3.09 23.83
N VAL A 216 3.95 2.64 22.58
CA VAL A 216 2.62 2.50 21.98
C VAL A 216 1.94 1.24 22.53
N GLU A 217 0.70 1.38 22.97
CA GLU A 217 -0.12 0.24 23.37
C GLU A 217 -0.93 -0.26 22.17
N PHE A 218 -0.99 -1.58 21.96
CA PHE A 218 -1.83 -2.20 20.94
C PHE A 218 -2.97 -2.98 21.59
N VAL A 219 -4.21 -2.67 21.18
CA VAL A 219 -5.43 -3.36 21.59
C VAL A 219 -6.03 -4.08 20.39
N TYR A 220 -5.73 -5.36 20.27
CA TYR A 220 -6.21 -6.24 19.21
C TYR A 220 -7.63 -6.76 19.46
N ASN A 221 -8.25 -7.32 18.41
CA ASN A 221 -9.63 -7.81 18.42
C ASN A 221 -10.66 -6.73 18.84
N MET A 222 -10.34 -5.46 18.59
CA MET A 222 -11.14 -4.32 18.98
C MET A 222 -11.79 -3.66 17.76
N ILE A 223 -13.04 -4.02 17.50
CA ILE A 223 -13.83 -3.43 16.40
C ILE A 223 -14.47 -2.13 16.88
N ILE A 224 -13.80 -1.01 16.62
CA ILE A 224 -14.36 0.33 16.86
C ILE A 224 -15.58 0.55 15.95
N GLY A 225 -16.66 1.04 16.55
CA GLY A 225 -18.01 1.13 16.01
C GLY A 225 -18.92 -0.08 16.31
N LYS A 226 -18.38 -1.14 16.95
CA LYS A 226 -19.15 -2.28 17.45
C LYS A 226 -18.95 -2.55 18.94
N ILE A 227 -17.69 -2.57 19.39
CA ILE A 227 -17.35 -2.79 20.81
C ILE A 227 -17.34 -1.46 21.56
N LEU A 228 -16.60 -0.48 21.05
CA LEU A 228 -16.59 0.91 21.50
C LEU A 228 -16.86 1.82 20.31
N THR A 229 -17.56 2.92 20.51
CA THR A 229 -17.74 3.99 19.51
C THR A 229 -16.61 5.03 19.61
N ILE A 230 -16.53 5.94 18.64
CA ILE A 230 -15.59 7.08 18.71
C ILE A 230 -15.90 7.95 19.93
N ASP A 231 -17.18 8.11 20.27
CA ASP A 231 -17.61 8.85 21.47
C ASP A 231 -17.16 8.14 22.75
N ASP A 232 -17.27 6.80 22.81
CA ASP A 232 -16.76 6.06 23.97
C ASP A 232 -15.25 6.25 24.17
N LEU A 233 -14.46 6.27 23.09
CA LEU A 233 -13.02 6.54 23.18
C LEU A 233 -12.76 7.93 23.78
N MET A 234 -13.47 8.95 23.35
CA MET A 234 -13.25 10.32 23.83
C MET A 234 -13.80 10.53 25.24
N GLU A 235 -15.02 10.06 25.52
CA GLU A 235 -15.76 10.42 26.74
C GLU A 235 -15.54 9.42 27.89
N LYS A 236 -15.40 8.13 27.61
CA LYS A 236 -15.28 7.07 28.62
C LYS A 236 -13.83 6.65 28.84
N GLU A 237 -13.10 6.44 27.75
CA GLU A 237 -11.69 6.03 27.80
C GLU A 237 -10.75 7.23 27.99
N GLY A 238 -11.24 8.46 27.83
CA GLY A 238 -10.52 9.70 28.14
C GLY A 238 -9.39 10.02 27.17
N PHE A 239 -9.55 9.70 25.88
CA PHE A 239 -8.63 10.13 24.82
C PHE A 239 -8.92 11.59 24.41
N ASP A 240 -7.87 12.42 24.34
CA ASP A 240 -7.99 13.83 23.95
C ASP A 240 -8.24 14.01 22.44
N ALA A 241 -7.80 13.05 21.61
CA ALA A 241 -8.01 13.03 20.17
C ALA A 241 -8.10 11.61 19.61
N VAL A 242 -8.71 11.48 18.44
CA VAL A 242 -8.82 10.20 17.70
C VAL A 242 -8.33 10.36 16.27
N PHE A 243 -7.52 9.41 15.80
CA PHE A 243 -7.13 9.28 14.39
C PHE A 243 -7.76 8.02 13.78
N ILE A 244 -8.49 8.17 12.69
CA ILE A 244 -9.13 7.07 11.95
C ILE A 244 -8.25 6.69 10.75
N GLY A 245 -7.62 5.51 10.84
CA GLY A 245 -6.75 4.91 9.83
C GLY A 245 -7.23 3.54 9.35
N THR A 246 -8.55 3.30 9.32
CA THR A 246 -9.15 1.98 9.05
C THR A 246 -9.06 1.49 7.61
N GLY A 247 -8.63 2.36 6.68
CA GLY A 247 -8.48 2.04 5.27
C GLY A 247 -9.79 1.77 4.53
N ALA A 248 -9.67 1.15 3.35
CA ALA A 248 -10.78 0.72 2.50
C ALA A 248 -10.72 -0.81 2.32
N GLY A 249 -11.49 -1.54 3.12
CA GLY A 249 -11.42 -3.01 3.21
C GLY A 249 -12.69 -3.74 2.78
N LEU A 250 -13.74 -3.04 2.34
CA LEU A 250 -15.00 -3.66 1.93
C LEU A 250 -14.91 -4.10 0.45
N PRO A 251 -14.93 -5.40 0.12
CA PRO A 251 -14.72 -5.86 -1.25
C PRO A 251 -15.89 -5.50 -2.18
N LYS A 252 -15.57 -5.25 -3.46
CA LYS A 252 -16.56 -5.06 -4.52
C LYS A 252 -16.85 -6.37 -5.25
N MET A 253 -18.14 -6.63 -5.47
CA MET A 253 -18.65 -7.71 -6.32
C MET A 253 -19.27 -7.13 -7.60
N LEU A 254 -19.52 -7.95 -8.61
CA LEU A 254 -20.03 -7.48 -9.90
C LEU A 254 -21.55 -7.35 -9.95
N GLY A 255 -22.28 -8.07 -9.09
CA GLY A 255 -23.73 -8.18 -9.14
C GLY A 255 -24.22 -9.01 -10.33
N ILE A 256 -23.46 -10.02 -10.76
CA ILE A 256 -23.81 -10.84 -11.94
C ILE A 256 -24.24 -12.26 -11.56
N LYS A 257 -24.97 -12.91 -12.48
CA LYS A 257 -25.48 -14.27 -12.26
C LYS A 257 -24.35 -15.24 -11.93
N GLY A 258 -24.55 -16.03 -10.86
CA GLY A 258 -23.61 -17.07 -10.41
C GLY A 258 -22.47 -16.58 -9.52
N GLU A 259 -22.38 -15.29 -9.16
CA GLU A 259 -21.28 -14.78 -8.33
C GLU A 259 -21.20 -15.36 -6.91
N ASN A 260 -22.26 -16.00 -6.43
CA ASN A 260 -22.35 -16.64 -5.11
C ASN A 260 -22.17 -18.17 -5.16
N LEU A 261 -21.66 -18.73 -6.27
CA LEU A 261 -21.30 -20.15 -6.36
C LEU A 261 -20.12 -20.48 -5.45
N ASN A 262 -20.01 -21.74 -5.03
CA ASN A 262 -18.84 -22.24 -4.31
C ASN A 262 -17.59 -22.15 -5.20
N GLY A 263 -16.42 -21.91 -4.60
CA GLY A 263 -15.16 -21.68 -5.31
C GLY A 263 -14.96 -20.23 -5.80
N ILE A 264 -15.88 -19.33 -5.48
CA ILE A 264 -15.76 -17.90 -5.77
C ILE A 264 -15.39 -17.13 -4.50
N TYR A 265 -14.36 -16.30 -4.59
CA TYR A 265 -13.82 -15.49 -3.50
C TYR A 265 -13.76 -14.01 -3.86
N SER A 266 -13.79 -13.16 -2.83
CA SER A 266 -13.15 -11.84 -2.94
C SER A 266 -11.64 -11.97 -2.73
N ALA A 267 -10.85 -11.08 -3.34
CA ALA A 267 -9.41 -11.05 -3.08
C ALA A 267 -9.08 -10.86 -1.60
N ASN A 268 -9.89 -10.06 -0.89
CA ASN A 268 -9.72 -9.84 0.55
C ASN A 268 -9.85 -11.15 1.32
N GLU A 269 -10.88 -11.95 1.04
CA GLU A 269 -11.04 -13.26 1.68
C GLU A 269 -9.90 -14.21 1.30
N TYR A 270 -9.60 -14.36 0.00
CA TYR A 270 -8.61 -15.30 -0.50
C TYR A 270 -7.22 -15.04 0.09
N LEU A 271 -6.75 -13.78 0.05
CA LEU A 271 -5.45 -13.39 0.59
C LEU A 271 -5.43 -13.44 2.12
N THR A 272 -6.52 -13.05 2.80
CA THR A 272 -6.60 -13.12 4.28
C THR A 272 -6.50 -14.56 4.76
N ARG A 273 -7.23 -15.50 4.11
CA ARG A 273 -7.14 -16.93 4.43
C ARG A 273 -5.70 -17.43 4.33
N ILE A 274 -4.97 -17.03 3.30
CA ILE A 274 -3.60 -17.50 3.06
C ILE A 274 -2.60 -16.81 4.00
N TYR A 275 -2.61 -15.49 4.07
CA TYR A 275 -1.51 -14.72 4.69
C TYR A 275 -1.72 -14.33 6.15
N LEU A 276 -2.97 -14.24 6.59
CA LEU A 276 -3.29 -14.02 8.00
C LEU A 276 -3.66 -15.33 8.69
N MET A 277 -4.35 -16.23 8.00
CA MET A 277 -4.86 -17.47 8.59
C MET A 277 -4.07 -18.73 8.21
N HIS A 278 -3.01 -18.59 7.42
CA HIS A 278 -2.09 -19.68 7.03
C HIS A 278 -2.77 -20.85 6.31
N ALA A 279 -3.81 -20.60 5.51
CA ALA A 279 -4.59 -21.65 4.86
C ALA A 279 -3.80 -22.50 3.85
N ASN A 280 -2.67 -21.99 3.35
CA ASN A 280 -1.73 -22.75 2.50
C ASN A 280 -0.95 -23.84 3.27
N GLN A 281 -1.08 -23.88 4.60
CA GLN A 281 -0.46 -24.86 5.49
C GLN A 281 -1.50 -25.79 6.13
N PHE A 282 -2.73 -25.84 5.60
CA PHE A 282 -3.75 -26.77 6.07
C PHE A 282 -3.28 -28.25 5.91
N PRO A 283 -3.49 -29.15 6.91
CA PRO A 283 -4.27 -28.97 8.14
C PRO A 283 -3.48 -28.54 9.38
N GLU A 284 -2.20 -28.17 9.27
CA GLU A 284 -1.41 -27.65 10.41
C GLU A 284 -2.08 -26.42 11.02
N TYR A 285 -2.58 -25.53 10.15
CA TYR A 285 -3.49 -24.45 10.52
C TYR A 285 -4.94 -24.82 10.17
N PRO A 286 -5.92 -24.46 11.01
CA PRO A 286 -7.29 -24.97 10.89
C PRO A 286 -8.11 -24.32 9.78
N THR A 287 -7.64 -23.23 9.18
CA THR A 287 -8.40 -22.51 8.14
C THR A 287 -8.22 -23.19 6.79
N PRO A 288 -9.27 -23.75 6.17
CA PRO A 288 -9.15 -24.32 4.83
C PRO A 288 -9.25 -23.24 3.75
N ILE A 289 -8.78 -23.58 2.56
CA ILE A 289 -9.04 -22.86 1.32
C ILE A 289 -9.36 -23.86 0.21
N PHE A 290 -10.41 -23.60 -0.56
CA PHE A 290 -10.67 -24.36 -1.76
C PHE A 290 -9.85 -23.75 -2.90
N GLN A 291 -9.03 -24.58 -3.53
CA GLN A 291 -8.23 -24.23 -4.69
C GLN A 291 -8.38 -25.33 -5.72
N GLY A 292 -9.07 -25.03 -6.81
CA GLY A 292 -9.11 -25.90 -7.97
C GLY A 292 -7.91 -25.70 -8.90
N ASN A 293 -7.91 -26.43 -10.01
CA ASN A 293 -6.84 -26.47 -10.99
C ASN A 293 -6.85 -25.25 -11.93
N LYS A 294 -8.02 -24.68 -12.25
CA LYS A 294 -8.18 -23.57 -13.23
C LYS A 294 -8.79 -22.35 -12.56
N MET A 295 -7.95 -21.34 -12.31
CA MET A 295 -8.33 -20.16 -11.55
C MET A 295 -8.50 -18.93 -12.45
N ALA A 296 -9.63 -18.25 -12.34
CA ALA A 296 -9.86 -16.94 -12.92
C ALA A 296 -9.67 -15.83 -11.88
N VAL A 297 -8.87 -14.82 -12.20
CA VAL A 297 -8.77 -13.59 -11.41
C VAL A 297 -9.37 -12.44 -12.20
N ILE A 298 -10.35 -11.76 -11.61
CA ILE A 298 -11.07 -10.66 -12.27
C ILE A 298 -10.46 -9.32 -11.85
N GLY A 299 -9.69 -8.70 -12.73
CA GLY A 299 -8.99 -7.42 -12.48
C GLY A 299 -7.49 -7.48 -12.78
N ALA A 300 -6.85 -6.32 -12.87
CA ALA A 300 -5.41 -6.18 -13.19
C ALA A 300 -4.68 -5.12 -12.33
N GLY A 301 -5.16 -4.89 -11.10
CA GLY A 301 -4.46 -4.05 -10.12
C GLY A 301 -3.40 -4.81 -9.33
N ASN A 302 -2.73 -4.13 -8.39
CA ASN A 302 -1.73 -4.78 -7.53
C ASN A 302 -2.31 -5.99 -6.79
N THR A 303 -3.50 -5.85 -6.20
CA THR A 303 -4.22 -6.96 -5.56
C THR A 303 -4.46 -8.12 -6.52
N ALA A 304 -4.76 -7.85 -7.79
CA ALA A 304 -4.92 -8.91 -8.78
C ALA A 304 -3.59 -9.62 -9.06
N MET A 305 -2.49 -8.88 -9.20
CA MET A 305 -1.15 -9.47 -9.36
C MET A 305 -0.78 -10.36 -8.17
N ASP A 306 -1.10 -9.91 -6.96
CA ASP A 306 -0.87 -10.67 -5.73
C ASP A 306 -1.68 -11.97 -5.72
N VAL A 307 -2.98 -11.91 -6.03
CA VAL A 307 -3.84 -13.10 -6.14
C VAL A 307 -3.34 -14.05 -7.24
N LEU A 308 -3.02 -13.53 -8.43
CA LEU A 308 -2.56 -14.34 -9.56
C LEU A 308 -1.33 -15.17 -9.20
N ARG A 309 -0.33 -14.49 -8.63
CA ARG A 309 0.96 -15.08 -8.25
C ARG A 309 0.86 -15.99 -7.03
N THR A 310 -0.10 -15.73 -6.15
CA THR A 310 -0.44 -16.61 -5.02
C THR A 310 -1.11 -17.89 -5.50
N GLY A 311 -2.11 -17.80 -6.37
CA GLY A 311 -2.78 -18.96 -6.97
C GLY A 311 -1.82 -19.85 -7.74
N LYS A 312 -0.87 -19.25 -8.48
CA LYS A 312 0.19 -19.97 -9.18
C LYS A 312 1.05 -20.81 -8.22
N ARG A 313 1.43 -20.23 -7.07
CA ARG A 313 2.20 -20.92 -6.01
C ARG A 313 1.42 -22.02 -5.29
N LEU A 314 0.10 -21.91 -5.29
CA LEU A 314 -0.79 -22.98 -4.83
C LEU A 314 -1.04 -24.07 -5.89
N GLY A 315 -0.40 -23.98 -7.06
CA GLY A 315 -0.42 -25.01 -8.09
C GLY A 315 -1.50 -24.83 -9.16
N ALA A 316 -2.25 -23.73 -9.16
CA ALA A 316 -3.29 -23.49 -10.16
C ALA A 316 -2.74 -23.01 -11.50
N ASP A 317 -3.44 -23.37 -12.58
CA ASP A 317 -3.37 -22.70 -13.88
C ASP A 317 -4.22 -21.42 -13.80
N VAL A 318 -3.55 -20.27 -13.75
CA VAL A 318 -4.17 -19.00 -13.42
C VAL A 318 -4.31 -18.11 -14.66
N THR A 319 -5.50 -17.59 -14.87
CA THR A 319 -5.81 -16.62 -15.93
C THR A 319 -6.35 -15.31 -15.37
N CYS A 320 -5.71 -14.21 -15.74
CA CYS A 320 -6.19 -12.85 -15.51
C CYS A 320 -7.25 -12.48 -16.55
N PHE A 321 -8.44 -12.07 -16.10
CA PHE A 321 -9.47 -11.49 -16.95
C PHE A 321 -9.58 -10.00 -16.67
N TYR A 322 -9.28 -9.18 -17.68
CA TYR A 322 -9.32 -7.74 -17.53
C TYR A 322 -10.08 -7.08 -18.68
N ARG A 323 -11.03 -6.21 -18.33
CA ARG A 323 -11.89 -5.53 -19.30
C ARG A 323 -11.18 -4.49 -20.18
N ARG A 324 -9.91 -4.15 -19.91
CA ARG A 324 -9.10 -3.22 -20.72
C ARG A 324 -7.84 -3.92 -21.24
N SER A 325 -6.95 -3.18 -21.90
CA SER A 325 -5.68 -3.72 -22.38
C SER A 325 -4.62 -3.76 -21.28
N ARG A 326 -3.47 -4.37 -21.62
CA ARG A 326 -2.26 -4.39 -20.79
C ARG A 326 -1.81 -2.98 -20.40
N ASP A 327 -1.91 -2.02 -21.32
CA ASP A 327 -1.40 -0.66 -21.11
C ASP A 327 -2.27 0.13 -20.11
N GLU A 328 -3.55 -0.23 -19.95
CA GLU A 328 -4.41 0.36 -18.92
C GLU A 328 -4.43 -0.44 -17.61
N ALA A 329 -3.56 -1.44 -17.43
CA ALA A 329 -3.46 -2.20 -16.19
C ALA A 329 -2.97 -1.28 -15.06
N PRO A 330 -3.72 -1.14 -13.93
CA PRO A 330 -3.33 -0.22 -12.87
C PRO A 330 -2.21 -0.74 -11.96
N ALA A 331 -1.85 -2.03 -12.08
CA ALA A 331 -0.75 -2.63 -11.33
C ALA A 331 0.57 -1.86 -11.51
N ARG A 332 1.49 -2.07 -10.57
CA ARG A 332 2.88 -1.65 -10.69
C ARG A 332 3.53 -2.44 -11.82
N THR A 333 4.27 -1.76 -12.69
CA THR A 333 4.82 -2.34 -13.91
C THR A 333 5.66 -3.58 -13.63
N GLU A 334 6.55 -3.52 -12.64
CA GLU A 334 7.40 -4.65 -12.23
C GLU A 334 6.58 -5.88 -11.77
N GLU A 335 5.42 -5.70 -11.15
CA GLU A 335 4.61 -6.83 -10.68
C GLU A 335 3.84 -7.50 -11.82
N LEU A 336 3.43 -6.71 -12.81
CA LEU A 336 2.85 -7.23 -14.04
C LEU A 336 3.90 -8.04 -14.82
N GLU A 337 5.13 -7.51 -14.95
CA GLU A 337 6.25 -8.22 -15.57
C GLU A 337 6.61 -9.50 -14.81
N HIS A 338 6.62 -9.47 -13.47
CA HIS A 338 6.82 -10.66 -12.65
C HIS A 338 5.73 -11.71 -12.88
N ALA A 339 4.47 -11.30 -13.01
CA ALA A 339 3.37 -12.21 -13.30
C ALA A 339 3.50 -12.86 -14.70
N GLU A 340 3.92 -12.07 -15.70
CA GLU A 340 4.20 -12.58 -17.05
C GLU A 340 5.36 -13.59 -17.06
N GLN A 341 6.44 -13.29 -16.33
CA GLN A 341 7.57 -14.20 -16.15
C GLN A 341 7.17 -15.49 -15.40
N GLU A 342 6.20 -15.42 -14.49
CA GLU A 342 5.69 -16.56 -13.71
C GLU A 342 4.65 -17.41 -14.48
N PHE A 343 4.57 -17.26 -15.81
CA PHE A 343 3.75 -18.06 -16.72
C PHE A 343 2.25 -17.99 -16.38
N ILE A 344 1.77 -16.80 -16.02
CA ILE A 344 0.35 -16.50 -15.81
C ILE A 344 -0.29 -16.13 -17.15
N ASN A 345 -1.49 -16.64 -17.39
CA ASN A 345 -2.26 -16.36 -18.60
C ASN A 345 -3.01 -15.02 -18.47
N PHE A 346 -3.14 -14.29 -19.58
CA PHE A 346 -3.86 -13.02 -19.62
C PHE A 346 -4.90 -13.00 -20.74
N LYS A 347 -6.15 -12.73 -20.37
CA LYS A 347 -7.26 -12.41 -21.27
C LYS A 347 -7.63 -10.95 -21.11
N TRP A 348 -6.92 -10.13 -21.88
CA TRP A 348 -7.22 -8.71 -22.04
C TRP A 348 -8.58 -8.52 -22.75
N LEU A 349 -9.16 -7.33 -22.58
CA LEU A 349 -10.44 -6.96 -23.18
C LEU A 349 -11.55 -8.02 -22.96
N SER A 350 -11.61 -8.56 -21.74
CA SER A 350 -12.55 -9.61 -21.37
C SER A 350 -13.28 -9.24 -20.09
N SER A 351 -14.61 -9.23 -20.11
CA SER A 351 -15.45 -8.90 -18.96
C SER A 351 -16.42 -10.04 -18.65
N PRO A 352 -16.42 -10.61 -17.44
CA PRO A 352 -17.38 -11.63 -17.08
C PRO A 352 -18.81 -11.10 -17.06
N VAL A 353 -19.75 -11.94 -17.51
CA VAL A 353 -21.19 -11.65 -17.52
C VAL A 353 -22.02 -12.72 -16.80
N GLU A 354 -21.48 -13.93 -16.62
CA GLU A 354 -22.14 -15.03 -15.90
C GLU A 354 -21.09 -16.05 -15.43
N PHE A 355 -21.26 -16.55 -14.21
CA PHE A 355 -20.57 -17.75 -13.71
C PHE A 355 -21.53 -18.93 -13.73
N ILE A 356 -21.06 -20.07 -14.23
CA ILE A 356 -21.88 -21.27 -14.45
C ILE A 356 -21.48 -22.32 -13.42
N GLY A 357 -22.47 -22.84 -12.69
CA GLY A 357 -22.27 -23.85 -11.67
C GLY A 357 -22.39 -25.29 -12.17
N ASP A 358 -21.78 -26.22 -11.44
CA ASP A 358 -22.04 -27.66 -11.52
C ASP A 358 -23.28 -28.07 -10.70
N GLU A 359 -23.55 -29.38 -10.64
CA GLU A 359 -24.63 -29.97 -9.86
C GLU A 359 -24.51 -29.78 -8.34
N ASN A 360 -23.32 -29.44 -7.82
CA ASN A 360 -23.04 -29.20 -6.41
C ASN A 360 -22.91 -27.69 -6.09
N ASN A 361 -23.28 -26.81 -7.04
CA ASN A 361 -23.14 -25.36 -6.96
C ASN A 361 -21.69 -24.85 -6.86
N PHE A 362 -20.69 -25.62 -7.29
CA PHE A 362 -19.34 -25.11 -7.52
C PHE A 362 -19.26 -24.46 -8.90
N VAL A 363 -18.48 -23.38 -9.02
CA VAL A 363 -18.19 -22.80 -10.32
C VAL A 363 -17.46 -23.82 -11.20
N LYS A 364 -17.90 -23.96 -12.45
CA LYS A 364 -17.26 -24.82 -13.46
C LYS A 364 -16.89 -24.08 -14.75
N ALA A 365 -17.48 -22.90 -14.98
CA ALA A 365 -17.16 -22.09 -16.15
C ALA A 365 -17.44 -20.60 -15.92
N ILE A 366 -16.74 -19.77 -16.68
CA ILE A 366 -16.90 -18.31 -16.76
C ILE A 366 -17.33 -17.96 -18.19
N LYS A 367 -18.44 -17.24 -18.30
CA LYS A 367 -18.86 -16.62 -19.55
C LYS A 367 -18.42 -15.17 -19.57
N CYS A 368 -17.64 -14.81 -20.57
CA CYS A 368 -17.11 -13.46 -20.75
C CYS A 368 -17.62 -12.84 -22.05
N GLU A 369 -17.83 -11.53 -22.01
CA GLU A 369 -18.01 -10.70 -23.19
C GLU A 369 -16.66 -10.08 -23.59
N LYS A 370 -16.38 -10.09 -24.89
CA LYS A 370 -15.23 -9.37 -25.43
C LYS A 370 -15.50 -7.86 -25.40
N MET A 371 -14.45 -7.12 -25.12
CA MET A 371 -14.48 -5.67 -25.04
C MET A 371 -13.66 -5.07 -26.18
N VAL A 372 -13.96 -3.82 -26.53
CA VAL A 372 -13.08 -2.94 -27.28
C VAL A 372 -12.89 -1.64 -26.51
N LEU A 373 -11.78 -0.95 -26.74
CA LEU A 373 -11.54 0.34 -26.10
C LEU A 373 -12.16 1.45 -26.93
N SER A 374 -12.87 2.37 -26.29
CA SER A 374 -13.32 3.63 -26.88
C SER A 374 -12.13 4.52 -27.26
N GLU A 375 -12.39 5.63 -27.94
CA GLU A 375 -11.43 6.74 -27.94
C GLU A 375 -11.15 7.22 -26.50
N PRO A 376 -9.95 7.78 -26.23
CA PRO A 376 -9.63 8.36 -24.93
C PRO A 376 -10.64 9.44 -24.56
N ASP A 377 -11.11 9.43 -23.30
CA ASP A 377 -11.88 10.55 -22.76
C ASP A 377 -10.97 11.72 -22.34
N GLU A 378 -11.56 12.79 -21.77
CA GLU A 378 -10.82 13.97 -21.31
C GLU A 378 -9.74 13.66 -20.26
N SER A 379 -9.83 12.51 -19.58
CA SER A 379 -8.80 12.03 -18.64
C SER A 379 -7.69 11.20 -19.31
N GLY A 380 -7.72 11.09 -20.64
CA GLY A 380 -6.83 10.24 -21.43
C GLY A 380 -7.16 8.74 -21.33
N ARG A 381 -8.21 8.36 -20.58
CA ARG A 381 -8.56 6.96 -20.35
C ARG A 381 -9.55 6.46 -21.39
N ARG A 382 -9.26 5.28 -21.94
CA ARG A 382 -10.19 4.59 -22.83
C ARG A 382 -11.19 3.77 -22.01
N LYS A 383 -12.46 3.88 -22.35
CA LYS A 383 -13.54 3.12 -21.71
C LYS A 383 -13.71 1.77 -22.42
N PRO A 384 -13.90 0.67 -21.68
CA PRO A 384 -14.23 -0.60 -22.30
C PRO A 384 -15.68 -0.59 -22.77
N VAL A 385 -15.91 -1.03 -24.00
CA VAL A 385 -17.21 -1.11 -24.68
C VAL A 385 -17.47 -2.56 -25.05
N ALA A 386 -18.65 -3.06 -24.71
CA ALA A 386 -19.08 -4.42 -24.97
C ALA A 386 -19.31 -4.64 -26.47
N THR A 387 -18.86 -5.77 -27.01
CA THR A 387 -18.99 -6.08 -28.45
C THR A 387 -20.23 -6.91 -28.78
N GLY A 388 -20.90 -7.50 -27.78
CA GLY A 388 -21.90 -8.55 -27.96
C GLY A 388 -21.34 -9.92 -28.32
N GLU A 389 -20.01 -10.07 -28.42
CA GLU A 389 -19.35 -11.35 -28.69
C GLU A 389 -18.97 -12.03 -27.37
N TYR A 390 -19.41 -13.28 -27.20
CA TYR A 390 -19.19 -14.04 -25.96
C TYR A 390 -18.29 -15.26 -26.18
N PHE A 391 -17.56 -15.61 -25.13
CA PHE A 391 -16.86 -16.88 -25.03
C PHE A 391 -17.03 -17.48 -23.62
N VAL A 392 -16.74 -18.77 -23.50
CA VAL A 392 -16.83 -19.52 -22.25
C VAL A 392 -15.53 -20.27 -22.03
N ASP A 393 -14.95 -20.15 -20.84
CA ASP A 393 -13.82 -20.96 -20.39
C ASP A 393 -14.22 -21.81 -19.20
N GLU A 394 -13.65 -23.01 -19.12
CA GLU A 394 -13.72 -23.87 -17.95
C GLU A 394 -12.83 -23.31 -16.83
N ILE A 395 -13.41 -23.14 -15.65
CA ILE A 395 -12.76 -22.63 -14.45
C ILE A 395 -13.38 -23.25 -13.21
N ASP A 396 -12.60 -23.52 -12.18
CA ASP A 396 -13.09 -24.12 -10.93
C ASP A 396 -12.90 -23.18 -9.73
N THR A 397 -12.15 -22.11 -9.90
CA THR A 397 -11.93 -21.09 -8.85
C THR A 397 -12.01 -19.69 -9.45
N VAL A 398 -12.69 -18.76 -8.78
CA VAL A 398 -12.77 -17.34 -9.18
C VAL A 398 -12.36 -16.46 -8.03
N VAL A 399 -11.56 -15.42 -8.31
CA VAL A 399 -11.25 -14.38 -7.32
C VAL A 399 -11.48 -12.99 -7.89
N PHE A 400 -12.37 -12.23 -7.25
CA PHE A 400 -12.64 -10.84 -7.61
C PHE A 400 -11.60 -9.89 -7.03
N SER A 401 -10.93 -9.12 -7.90
CA SER A 401 -9.93 -8.10 -7.55
C SER A 401 -10.31 -6.73 -8.11
N LEU A 402 -11.48 -6.23 -7.70
CA LEU A 402 -12.15 -5.05 -8.29
C LEU A 402 -11.93 -3.75 -7.50
N GLY A 403 -11.09 -3.78 -6.47
CA GLY A 403 -10.93 -2.70 -5.49
C GLY A 403 -11.89 -2.84 -4.31
N CYS A 404 -11.74 -1.93 -3.35
CA CYS A 404 -12.50 -1.92 -2.10
C CYS A 404 -13.17 -0.57 -1.85
N ASP A 405 -14.24 -0.58 -1.06
CA ASP A 405 -14.87 0.60 -0.48
C ASP A 405 -14.48 0.76 1.00
N VAL A 406 -14.76 1.94 1.54
CA VAL A 406 -14.62 2.23 2.97
C VAL A 406 -15.74 1.53 3.75
N ASN A 407 -15.40 0.92 4.88
CA ASN A 407 -16.36 0.19 5.69
C ASN A 407 -17.30 1.16 6.44
N PRO A 408 -18.63 0.99 6.36
CA PRO A 408 -19.58 1.91 6.99
C PRO A 408 -19.70 1.79 8.51
N ILE A 409 -19.03 0.83 9.17
CA ILE A 409 -19.16 0.58 10.61
C ILE A 409 -18.99 1.87 11.44
N ILE A 410 -17.87 2.59 11.30
CA ILE A 410 -17.62 3.82 12.08
C ILE A 410 -18.60 4.94 11.70
N PRO A 411 -18.77 5.30 10.41
CA PRO A 411 -19.74 6.32 10.01
C PRO A 411 -21.18 6.02 10.47
N SER A 412 -21.59 4.75 10.48
CA SER A 412 -22.97 4.36 10.84
C SER A 412 -23.35 4.62 12.30
N VAL A 413 -22.36 4.75 13.17
CA VAL A 413 -22.55 5.03 14.61
C VAL A 413 -21.95 6.36 15.05
N THR A 414 -21.46 7.17 14.11
CA THR A 414 -20.83 8.47 14.36
C THR A 414 -21.51 9.53 13.48
N PRO A 415 -22.73 10.00 13.81
CA PRO A 415 -23.55 10.82 12.91
C PRO A 415 -22.92 12.16 12.51
N ASP A 416 -22.05 12.72 13.36
CA ASP A 416 -21.34 13.97 13.08
C ASP A 416 -20.12 13.78 12.17
N LEU A 417 -19.81 12.54 11.75
CA LEU A 417 -18.76 12.21 10.80
C LEU A 417 -19.31 12.19 9.37
N ARG A 418 -18.98 13.21 8.58
CA ARG A 418 -19.42 13.35 7.19
C ARG A 418 -18.65 12.40 6.28
N VAL A 419 -19.39 11.73 5.41
CA VAL A 419 -18.86 10.90 4.33
C VAL A 419 -19.44 11.36 3.00
N ASN A 420 -18.70 11.15 1.91
CA ASN A 420 -19.24 11.38 0.57
C ASN A 420 -20.17 10.23 0.15
N LYS A 421 -20.76 10.32 -1.05
CA LYS A 421 -21.65 9.29 -1.61
C LYS A 421 -21.04 7.89 -1.76
N TRP A 422 -19.72 7.78 -1.67
CA TRP A 422 -18.97 6.51 -1.74
C TRP A 422 -18.58 5.98 -0.35
N GLY A 423 -19.04 6.61 0.73
CA GLY A 423 -18.70 6.23 2.11
C GLY A 423 -17.30 6.67 2.55
N ILE A 424 -16.57 7.44 1.74
CA ILE A 424 -15.24 7.94 2.07
C ILE A 424 -15.36 9.07 3.10
N ILE A 425 -14.57 8.99 4.18
CA ILE A 425 -14.56 10.02 5.24
C ILE A 425 -14.05 11.34 4.64
N MET A 426 -14.84 12.40 4.82
CA MET A 426 -14.49 13.73 4.36
C MET A 426 -13.65 14.44 5.42
N VAL A 427 -12.51 14.98 5.00
CA VAL A 427 -11.57 15.70 5.86
C VAL A 427 -11.22 17.05 5.26
N ASP A 428 -10.70 17.94 6.08
CA ASP A 428 -10.01 19.12 5.58
C ASP A 428 -8.71 18.73 4.85
N GLN A 429 -8.43 19.39 3.73
CA GLN A 429 -7.33 19.03 2.83
C GLN A 429 -5.96 19.25 3.44
N GLN A 430 -5.84 20.28 4.29
CA GLN A 430 -4.55 20.73 4.81
C GLN A 430 -4.23 20.06 6.13
N THR A 431 -5.24 19.84 6.97
CA THR A 431 -5.08 19.42 8.36
C THR A 431 -5.49 17.98 8.62
N CYS A 432 -6.27 17.37 7.71
CA CYS A 432 -6.88 16.06 7.86
C CYS A 432 -7.88 15.94 9.04
N HIS A 433 -8.36 17.05 9.62
CA HIS A 433 -9.43 17.00 10.60
C HIS A 433 -10.75 16.60 9.92
N THR A 434 -11.61 15.88 10.64
CA THR A 434 -12.95 15.48 10.15
C THR A 434 -14.00 16.50 10.57
N SER A 435 -15.27 16.25 10.21
CA SER A 435 -16.38 17.09 10.68
C SER A 435 -16.71 16.90 12.16
N LYS A 436 -16.15 15.87 12.81
CA LYS A 436 -16.23 15.67 14.25
C LYS A 436 -15.02 16.30 14.93
N LYS A 437 -15.27 17.20 15.88
CA LYS A 437 -14.22 17.88 16.66
C LYS A 437 -13.34 16.86 17.39
N GLY A 438 -12.01 17.07 17.37
CA GLY A 438 -11.04 16.16 18.00
C GLY A 438 -10.76 14.87 17.22
N VAL A 439 -11.39 14.70 16.03
CA VAL A 439 -11.24 13.50 15.21
C VAL A 439 -10.61 13.84 13.87
N PHE A 440 -9.54 13.11 13.53
CA PHE A 440 -8.77 13.21 12.30
C PHE A 440 -8.84 11.88 11.55
N ALA A 441 -8.58 11.88 10.24
CA ALA A 441 -8.55 10.64 9.46
C ALA A 441 -7.49 10.69 8.35
N GLY A 442 -6.99 9.52 7.96
CA GLY A 442 -5.96 9.40 6.94
C GLY A 442 -5.92 8.03 6.27
N GLY A 443 -5.11 7.93 5.22
CA GLY A 443 -4.96 6.72 4.43
C GLY A 443 -6.18 6.41 3.58
N ASP A 444 -6.39 5.12 3.35
CA ASP A 444 -7.43 4.67 2.42
C ASP A 444 -8.85 4.98 2.89
N ALA A 445 -9.03 5.33 4.18
CA ALA A 445 -10.31 5.78 4.73
C ALA A 445 -10.78 7.13 4.15
N ILE A 446 -9.85 7.97 3.65
CA ILE A 446 -10.14 9.28 3.07
C ILE A 446 -9.91 9.35 1.55
N THR A 447 -9.37 8.28 0.95
CA THR A 447 -9.10 8.20 -0.50
C THR A 447 -9.91 7.12 -1.22
N GLY A 448 -10.42 6.11 -0.51
CA GLY A 448 -11.09 4.95 -1.11
C GLY A 448 -10.13 3.94 -1.75
N GLY A 449 -8.86 3.94 -1.35
CA GLY A 449 -7.82 3.05 -1.86
C GLY A 449 -6.67 3.80 -2.54
N SER A 450 -5.45 3.63 -2.04
CA SER A 450 -4.27 4.34 -2.54
C SER A 450 -2.99 3.49 -2.49
N THR A 451 -1.89 4.05 -2.00
CA THR A 451 -0.60 3.35 -1.83
C THR A 451 -0.15 3.49 -0.39
N VAL A 452 0.65 2.53 0.10
CA VAL A 452 1.21 2.53 1.46
C VAL A 452 1.79 3.90 1.81
N ILE A 453 2.65 4.44 0.96
CA ILE A 453 3.35 5.70 1.23
C ILE A 453 2.44 6.95 1.19
N LEU A 454 1.37 6.95 0.39
CA LEU A 454 0.38 8.04 0.42
C LEU A 454 -0.36 8.04 1.77
N ALA A 455 -0.73 6.85 2.26
CA ALA A 455 -1.38 6.72 3.56
C ALA A 455 -0.49 7.16 4.72
N MET A 456 0.82 6.94 4.60
CA MET A 456 1.83 7.44 5.55
C MET A 456 1.99 8.96 5.47
N GLY A 457 2.04 9.54 4.27
CA GLY A 457 2.14 10.99 4.08
C GLY A 457 0.96 11.74 4.71
N GLN A 458 -0.25 11.21 4.54
CA GLN A 458 -1.46 11.73 5.17
C GLN A 458 -1.43 11.58 6.70
N ALA A 459 -0.98 10.43 7.21
CA ALA A 459 -0.85 10.21 8.66
C ALA A 459 0.17 11.16 9.31
N LYS A 460 1.30 11.42 8.64
CA LYS A 460 2.30 12.39 9.10
C LYS A 460 1.72 13.80 9.19
N ASN A 461 0.94 14.18 8.19
CA ASN A 461 0.23 15.45 8.17
C ASN A 461 -0.83 15.53 9.29
N ALA A 462 -1.66 14.50 9.44
CA ALA A 462 -2.66 14.43 10.50
C ALA A 462 -2.02 14.48 11.89
N ALA A 463 -0.94 13.73 12.14
CA ALA A 463 -0.23 13.73 13.42
C ALA A 463 0.35 15.10 13.80
N ALA A 464 0.85 15.87 12.82
CA ALA A 464 1.30 17.23 13.06
C ALA A 464 0.15 18.15 13.52
N HIS A 465 -1.03 18.03 12.90
CA HIS A 465 -2.19 18.85 13.25
C HIS A 465 -2.93 18.36 14.50
N ILE A 466 -2.88 17.06 14.81
CA ILE A 466 -3.30 16.52 16.10
C ILE A 466 -2.44 17.14 17.21
N HIS A 467 -1.12 17.21 17.02
CA HIS A 467 -0.24 17.86 17.98
C HIS A 467 -0.63 19.33 18.21
N GLU A 468 -0.80 20.10 17.12
CA GLU A 468 -1.26 21.49 17.22
C GLU A 468 -2.61 21.62 17.94
N TYR A 469 -3.53 20.68 17.70
CA TYR A 469 -4.85 20.63 18.34
C TYR A 469 -4.72 20.41 19.85
N LEU A 470 -3.79 19.54 20.27
CA LEU A 470 -3.56 19.20 21.67
C LEU A 470 -2.72 20.25 22.43
N THR A 471 -2.03 21.13 21.71
CA THR A 471 -1.21 22.22 22.28
C THR A 471 -1.83 23.61 22.10
N ASP A 472 -3.14 23.68 21.81
CA ASP A 472 -3.91 24.93 21.63
C ASP A 472 -3.37 25.90 20.56
N SER A 473 -2.59 25.39 19.60
CA SER A 473 -2.08 26.17 18.46
C SER A 473 -2.86 25.93 17.17
N PHE A 474 -3.93 25.11 17.24
CA PHE A 474 -4.78 24.77 16.11
C PHE A 474 -5.93 25.76 15.94
N ASN A 475 -6.01 26.41 14.77
CA ASN A 475 -7.17 27.19 14.40
C ASN A 475 -8.25 26.27 13.81
N TYR A 476 -9.25 25.93 14.61
CA TYR A 476 -10.34 25.05 14.17
C TYR A 476 -11.35 25.81 13.29
N GLU A 477 -11.34 25.52 12.00
CA GLU A 477 -12.35 26.00 11.05
C GLU A 477 -13.01 24.82 10.33
N LEU A 478 -14.32 24.65 10.49
CA LEU A 478 -15.04 23.54 9.86
C LEU A 478 -15.28 23.79 8.37
N ASN A 479 -14.25 23.52 7.55
CA ASN A 479 -14.25 23.76 6.10
C ASN A 479 -14.62 22.52 5.27
N ILE A 480 -15.26 21.53 5.88
CA ILE A 480 -15.63 20.26 5.24
C ILE A 480 -17.01 20.40 4.59
N PRO A 481 -17.16 20.09 3.29
CA PRO A 481 -18.44 20.24 2.60
C PRO A 481 -19.55 19.41 3.25
N THR A 482 -20.79 19.90 3.16
CA THR A 482 -22.00 19.17 3.55
C THR A 482 -22.61 18.38 2.39
N ASP A 483 -22.31 18.74 1.15
CA ASP A 483 -22.80 18.04 -0.04
C ASP A 483 -22.14 16.67 -0.19
N PRO A 484 -22.89 15.55 -0.13
CA PRO A 484 -22.35 14.21 -0.31
C PRO A 484 -21.85 13.94 -1.74
N ASN A 485 -22.24 14.76 -2.72
CA ASN A 485 -21.74 14.67 -4.09
C ASN A 485 -20.43 15.41 -4.32
N ALA A 486 -20.00 16.25 -3.37
CA ALA A 486 -18.63 16.72 -3.37
C ALA A 486 -17.71 15.50 -3.46
N SER A 487 -16.61 15.59 -4.19
CA SER A 487 -15.66 14.50 -4.39
C SER A 487 -15.05 13.94 -3.07
N GLY A 488 -15.51 14.40 -1.91
CA GLY A 488 -14.69 14.65 -0.74
C GLY A 488 -13.73 15.80 -1.08
N VAL A 489 -13.39 16.61 -0.10
CA VAL A 489 -12.09 17.29 -0.15
C VAL A 489 -11.07 16.16 -0.02
N GLN A 490 -10.75 15.50 -1.13
CA GLN A 490 -9.71 14.49 -1.17
C GLN A 490 -8.42 15.25 -0.93
N TRP A 491 -7.59 14.76 -0.01
CA TRP A 491 -6.27 15.29 0.20
C TRP A 491 -5.51 15.31 -1.14
N GLU A 492 -5.58 16.44 -1.83
CA GLU A 492 -4.62 16.81 -2.83
C GLU A 492 -3.44 17.34 -2.01
N GLY A 493 -2.60 16.44 -1.53
CA GLY A 493 -1.27 16.84 -1.08
C GLY A 493 -0.61 17.66 -2.18
N ARG A 494 0.51 18.34 -1.88
CA ARG A 494 1.27 19.13 -2.88
C ARG A 494 1.63 18.34 -4.18
N PHE A 495 1.41 17.03 -4.16
CA PHE A 495 1.66 15.99 -5.15
C PHE A 495 0.56 15.77 -6.21
N SER A 496 -0.64 16.38 -6.11
CA SER A 496 -1.74 16.19 -7.09
C SER A 496 -1.55 16.94 -8.41
N LYS A 497 -0.58 17.86 -8.51
CA LYS A 497 -0.36 18.71 -9.70
C LYS A 497 0.38 18.03 -10.86
N GLY A 498 0.51 16.70 -10.84
CA GLY A 498 0.93 15.91 -12.00
C GLY A 498 -0.28 15.48 -12.80
N LYS A 499 -0.40 15.93 -14.05
CA LYS A 499 -1.38 15.42 -15.01
C LYS A 499 -1.30 13.88 -15.00
N ARG A 500 -2.40 13.21 -14.68
CA ARG A 500 -2.59 11.77 -14.93
C ARG A 500 -2.63 11.49 -16.41
#